data_AF-V9GFH4-F1
#
_entry.id   AF-V9GFH4-F1
#
_cell.length_a   1.000
_cell.length_b   1.000
_cell.length_c   1.000
_cell.angle_alpha   90.00
_cell.angle_beta   90.00
_cell.angle_gamma   90.00
#
_symmetry.space_group_name_H-M   'P 1'
#
loop_
_entity.id
_entity.type
_entity.pdbx_description
1 polymer ?
#
loop_
_entity_poly.entity_id
_entity_poly.type
_entity_poly.pdbx_seq_one_letter_code
_entity_poly.pdbx_strand_id
1 'polypeptide(L)'
;MNSMERIPLYQMVQEYIRDLITSQVLKVGDRIPTEKELMERFGVSKITVVNALSGLVNERIITRVPGKGTFVSNPEYEIPTTSPKSAVKQINKTSEEMRTRLIGLIMPSIYDYFTIRLIQGIQQALNENDYRCVIYLSEGSLDKEKEAIQTCIKIGVEGLLIFPVDEELFNEEILSMKFAGFPFVLIDRYLPGVETHYIASDGRLGVNMAVNYLWELGHREIAICSDSPIQTVTVQERIDGYMNAFKEKGSLINPAHIVTGFEIGSLEQAETHPLYRYIQNRMATAYITLNGSLGVKIYQIARQAGLKVPEDISIISFDDPTSIIEGYSTFTHVKQFERDMGYRAAYKLLEVINSDDGQDGKYFKTLVEPELVIGETTGKNVLATS
;
A
#
# COMPACT_ATOMS: atom_id res chain seq x y z
N MET A 1 13.46 -28.15 -17.02
CA MET A 1 14.35 -27.91 -15.86
C MET A 1 13.45 -27.67 -14.66
N ASN A 2 13.62 -28.49 -13.62
CA ASN A 2 12.70 -28.61 -12.47
C ASN A 2 12.42 -27.26 -11.80
N SER A 3 11.14 -26.96 -11.63
CA SER A 3 10.61 -26.02 -10.65
C SER A 3 10.86 -26.57 -9.25
N MET A 4 12.07 -26.35 -8.71
CA MET A 4 12.23 -26.35 -7.25
C MET A 4 11.35 -25.21 -6.73
N GLU A 5 10.30 -25.55 -5.98
CA GLU A 5 9.52 -24.58 -5.22
C GLU A 5 10.49 -23.75 -4.39
N ARG A 6 10.61 -22.47 -4.72
CA ARG A 6 11.40 -21.52 -3.94
C ARG A 6 10.72 -21.41 -2.58
N ILE A 7 11.34 -21.97 -1.55
CA ILE A 7 10.89 -21.82 -0.16
C ILE A 7 10.74 -20.30 0.12
N PRO A 8 9.57 -19.82 0.57
CA PRO A 8 9.38 -18.43 0.92
C PRO A 8 10.43 -17.95 1.94
N LEU A 9 10.96 -16.75 1.73
CA LEU A 9 12.06 -16.20 2.54
C LEU A 9 11.75 -16.15 4.05
N TYR A 10 10.50 -15.89 4.42
CA TYR A 10 10.09 -15.91 5.83
C TYR A 10 10.17 -17.33 6.43
N GLN A 11 9.88 -18.38 5.65
CA GLN A 11 9.99 -19.76 6.12
C GLN A 11 11.44 -20.14 6.38
N MET A 12 12.38 -19.68 5.55
CA MET A 12 13.82 -19.88 5.79
C MET A 12 14.27 -19.25 7.13
N VAL A 13 13.76 -18.07 7.47
CA VAL A 13 14.03 -17.43 8.77
C VAL A 13 13.42 -18.26 9.91
N GLN A 14 12.21 -18.80 9.74
CA GLN A 14 11.58 -19.66 10.74
C GLN A 14 12.35 -20.97 10.96
N GLU A 15 12.71 -21.65 9.88
CA GLU A 15 13.50 -22.89 9.91
C GLU A 15 14.83 -22.67 10.61
N TYR A 16 15.53 -21.58 10.29
CA TYR A 16 16.77 -21.24 10.97
C TYR A 16 16.61 -21.11 12.50
N ILE A 17 15.56 -20.42 12.97
CA ILE A 17 15.32 -20.29 14.42
C ILE A 17 14.95 -21.65 15.02
N ARG A 18 14.12 -22.45 14.33
CA ARG A 18 13.77 -23.82 14.77
C ARG A 18 15.01 -24.72 14.85
N ASP A 19 15.93 -24.61 13.90
CA ASP A 19 17.16 -25.37 13.87
C ASP A 19 18.08 -24.99 15.02
N LEU A 20 18.22 -23.70 15.35
CA LEU A 20 19.00 -23.25 16.51
C LEU A 20 18.46 -23.81 17.83
N ILE A 21 17.14 -23.91 17.96
CA ILE A 21 16.48 -24.48 19.15
C ILE A 21 16.66 -26.00 19.18
N THR A 22 16.41 -26.67 18.05
CA THR A 22 16.45 -28.14 17.95
C THR A 22 17.88 -28.66 18.13
N SER A 23 18.88 -27.94 17.59
CA SER A 23 20.31 -28.24 17.77
C SER A 23 20.88 -27.84 19.14
N GLN A 24 20.04 -27.36 20.06
CA GLN A 24 20.41 -26.93 21.42
C GLN A 24 21.42 -25.76 21.47
N VAL A 25 21.56 -24.99 20.38
CA VAL A 25 22.34 -23.74 20.35
C VAL A 25 21.62 -22.64 21.13
N LEU A 26 20.28 -22.60 21.04
CA LEU A 26 19.42 -21.75 21.86
C LEU A 26 18.57 -22.61 22.79
N LYS A 27 18.52 -22.24 24.07
CA LYS A 27 17.70 -22.87 25.12
C LYS A 27 16.52 -21.98 25.49
N VAL A 28 15.57 -22.55 26.22
CA VAL A 28 14.43 -21.81 26.77
C VAL A 28 14.91 -20.58 27.55
N GLY A 29 14.36 -19.42 27.24
CA GLY A 29 14.76 -18.14 27.84
C GLY A 29 15.94 -17.45 27.16
N ASP A 30 16.66 -18.12 26.25
CA ASP A 30 17.72 -17.47 25.47
C ASP A 30 17.12 -16.48 24.47
N ARG A 31 17.87 -15.41 24.22
CA ARG A 31 17.51 -14.38 23.25
C ARG A 31 17.81 -14.89 21.85
N ILE A 32 16.84 -14.79 20.94
CA ILE A 32 17.07 -15.08 19.52
C ILE A 32 17.83 -13.93 18.84
N PRO A 33 18.43 -14.15 17.65
CA PRO A 33 18.99 -13.06 16.86
C PRO A 33 18.00 -11.92 16.65
N THR A 34 18.51 -10.69 16.69
CA THR A 34 17.73 -9.47 16.50
C THR A 34 17.20 -9.36 15.07
N GLU A 35 16.15 -8.55 14.88
CA GLU A 35 15.58 -8.32 13.55
C GLU A 35 16.62 -7.83 12.55
N LYS A 36 17.53 -6.94 12.98
CA LYS A 36 18.64 -6.44 12.17
C LYS A 36 19.60 -7.55 11.74
N GLU A 37 20.01 -8.42 12.67
CA GLU A 37 20.90 -9.55 12.37
C GLU A 37 20.24 -10.54 11.40
N LEU A 38 18.93 -10.78 11.53
CA LEU A 38 18.18 -11.64 10.62
C LEU A 38 18.03 -11.01 9.23
N MET A 39 17.77 -9.70 9.15
CA MET A 39 17.72 -8.97 7.88
C MET A 39 19.05 -9.06 7.13
N GLU A 40 20.16 -8.77 7.81
CA GLU A 40 21.51 -8.83 7.24
C GLU A 40 21.89 -10.25 6.81
N ARG A 41 21.59 -11.25 7.65
CA ARG A 41 21.93 -12.66 7.37
C ARG A 41 21.22 -13.20 6.13
N PHE A 42 19.93 -12.91 5.99
CA PHE A 42 19.11 -13.49 4.91
C PHE A 42 18.95 -12.56 3.70
N GLY A 43 19.41 -11.31 3.79
CA GLY A 43 19.23 -10.31 2.74
C GLY A 43 17.75 -9.99 2.50
N VAL A 44 16.95 -9.95 3.57
CA VAL A 44 15.49 -9.81 3.49
C VAL A 44 15.02 -8.49 4.11
N SER A 45 13.83 -8.05 3.71
CA SER A 45 13.18 -6.87 4.30
C SER A 45 12.79 -7.10 5.76
N LYS A 46 12.65 -6.00 6.52
CA LYS A 46 12.17 -6.01 7.91
C LYS A 46 10.86 -6.79 8.06
N ILE A 47 9.89 -6.57 7.17
CA ILE A 47 8.60 -7.28 7.19
C ILE A 47 8.71 -8.77 6.98
N THR A 48 9.68 -9.25 6.19
CA THR A 48 9.91 -10.68 6.02
C THR A 48 10.33 -11.31 7.34
N VAL A 49 11.21 -10.64 8.09
CA VAL A 49 11.61 -11.07 9.44
C VAL A 49 10.44 -10.97 10.41
N VAL A 50 9.72 -9.86 10.45
CA VAL A 50 8.56 -9.69 11.34
C VAL A 50 7.49 -10.74 11.06
N ASN A 51 7.18 -11.05 9.80
CA ASN A 51 6.26 -12.12 9.41
C ASN A 51 6.74 -13.49 9.93
N ALA A 52 8.03 -13.80 9.77
CA ALA A 52 8.61 -15.04 10.29
C ALA A 52 8.46 -15.14 11.81
N LEU A 53 8.85 -14.08 12.53
CA LEU A 53 8.79 -14.01 14.00
C LEU A 53 7.35 -14.07 14.51
N SER A 54 6.41 -13.33 13.90
CA SER A 54 4.99 -13.38 14.27
C SER A 54 4.40 -14.77 14.09
N GLY A 55 4.83 -15.54 13.09
CA GLY A 55 4.45 -16.95 12.94
C GLY A 55 4.96 -17.82 14.08
N LEU A 56 6.23 -17.69 14.46
CA LEU A 56 6.82 -18.43 15.59
C LEU A 56 6.20 -18.03 16.94
N VAL A 57 5.84 -16.76 17.12
CA VAL A 57 5.06 -16.28 18.28
C VAL A 57 3.67 -16.91 18.27
N ASN A 58 3.03 -16.99 17.10
CA ASN A 58 1.72 -17.61 16.98
C ASN A 58 1.77 -19.11 17.36
N GLU A 59 2.82 -19.81 16.95
CA GLU A 59 3.13 -21.21 17.28
C GLU A 59 3.64 -21.40 18.72
N ARG A 60 3.85 -20.31 19.48
CA ARG A 60 4.39 -20.32 20.86
C ARG A 60 5.81 -20.90 20.97
N ILE A 61 6.61 -20.78 19.90
CA ILE A 61 8.02 -21.19 19.89
C ILE A 61 8.89 -20.06 20.51
N ILE A 62 8.50 -18.81 20.29
CA ILE A 62 9.18 -17.63 20.82
C ILE A 62 8.20 -16.63 21.43
N THR A 63 8.68 -15.82 22.37
CA THR A 63 7.91 -14.77 23.05
C THR A 63 8.63 -13.43 22.89
N ARG A 64 7.87 -12.36 22.60
CA ARG A 64 8.37 -10.99 22.57
C ARG A 64 8.20 -10.33 23.94
N VAL A 65 9.26 -9.69 24.43
CA VAL A 65 9.24 -8.87 25.64
C VAL A 65 9.54 -7.43 25.25
N PRO A 66 8.56 -6.50 25.38
CA PRO A 66 8.74 -5.10 25.00
C PRO A 66 10.01 -4.49 25.59
N GLY A 67 10.83 -3.86 24.74
CA GLY A 67 12.09 -3.23 25.12
C GLY A 67 13.24 -4.18 25.48
N LYS A 68 13.01 -5.50 25.57
CA LYS A 68 14.05 -6.49 25.94
C LYS A 68 14.42 -7.44 24.80
N GLY A 69 13.54 -7.61 23.82
CA GLY A 69 13.77 -8.43 22.62
C GLY A 69 12.87 -9.66 22.55
N THR A 70 13.28 -10.64 21.76
CA THR A 70 12.53 -11.88 21.52
C THR A 70 13.31 -13.06 22.07
N PHE A 71 12.63 -13.98 22.74
CA PHE A 71 13.23 -15.08 23.50
C PHE A 71 12.56 -16.40 23.17
N VAL A 72 13.27 -17.51 23.31
CA VAL A 72 12.69 -18.86 23.18
C VAL A 72 11.65 -19.08 24.28
N SER A 73 10.43 -19.43 23.90
CA SER A 73 9.31 -19.61 24.83
C SER A 73 9.52 -20.83 25.73
N ASN A 74 8.97 -20.78 26.94
CA ASN A 74 8.83 -21.95 27.80
C ASN A 74 7.41 -22.53 27.64
N PRO A 75 7.26 -23.81 27.22
CA PRO A 75 5.95 -24.46 27.13
C PRO A 75 5.17 -24.51 28.45
N GLU A 76 5.86 -24.45 29.60
CA GLU A 76 5.27 -24.58 30.95
C GLU A 76 4.80 -23.25 31.57
N TYR A 77 5.15 -22.11 30.96
CA TYR A 77 4.74 -20.79 31.46
C TYR A 77 3.63 -20.20 30.58
N GLU A 78 2.38 -20.29 31.06
CA GLU A 78 1.28 -19.48 30.54
C GLU A 78 1.50 -18.01 30.92
N ILE A 79 2.07 -17.23 30.00
CA ILE A 79 1.99 -15.78 30.11
C ILE A 79 0.61 -15.38 29.60
N PRO A 80 -0.23 -14.67 30.38
CA PRO A 80 -1.46 -14.09 29.88
C PRO A 80 -1.11 -13.05 28.82
N THR A 81 -1.24 -13.44 27.56
CA THR A 81 -1.06 -12.53 26.43
C THR A 81 -2.38 -11.81 26.19
N THR A 82 -2.34 -10.49 26.08
CA THR A 82 -3.44 -9.62 25.60
C THR A 82 -3.65 -9.77 24.08
N SER A 83 -3.32 -10.94 23.52
CA SER A 83 -3.45 -11.18 22.09
C SER A 83 -4.92 -11.37 21.71
N PRO A 84 -5.34 -10.89 20.52
CA PRO A 84 -6.71 -11.04 20.02
C PRO A 84 -7.18 -12.50 19.82
N LYS A 85 -6.35 -13.51 20.14
CA LYS A 85 -6.67 -14.94 20.06
C LYS A 85 -7.95 -15.32 20.80
N SER A 86 -8.29 -14.66 21.91
CA SER A 86 -9.53 -14.96 22.66
C SER A 86 -10.79 -14.41 21.98
N ALA A 87 -10.69 -13.28 21.27
CA ALA A 87 -11.81 -12.68 20.55
C ALA A 87 -11.99 -13.32 19.16
N VAL A 88 -10.90 -13.53 18.42
CA VAL A 88 -10.93 -14.07 17.04
C VAL A 88 -11.38 -15.53 17.01
N LYS A 89 -10.99 -16.34 18.00
CA LYS A 89 -11.34 -17.77 18.04
C LYS A 89 -12.81 -18.03 18.40
N GLN A 90 -13.53 -17.04 18.96
CA GLN A 90 -14.97 -17.13 19.24
C GLN A 90 -15.85 -16.81 18.01
N ILE A 91 -15.31 -16.11 17.01
CA ILE A 91 -16.08 -15.67 15.82
C ILE A 91 -16.28 -16.83 14.83
N ASN A 92 -15.33 -17.78 14.76
CA ASN A 92 -15.32 -18.82 13.72
C ASN A 92 -16.36 -19.97 13.88
N LYS A 93 -17.38 -19.83 14.73
CA LYS A 93 -18.48 -20.81 14.88
C LYS A 93 -19.84 -20.17 15.22
N THR A 94 -20.21 -19.11 14.53
CA THR A 94 -21.58 -18.59 14.61
C THR A 94 -22.47 -19.30 13.59
N SER A 95 -23.60 -19.85 14.06
CA SER A 95 -24.69 -20.32 13.20
C SER A 95 -25.19 -19.19 12.30
N GLU A 96 -25.89 -19.49 11.19
CA GLU A 96 -26.48 -18.46 10.29
C GLU A 96 -27.29 -17.38 11.04
N GLU A 97 -27.84 -17.72 12.21
CA GLU A 97 -28.61 -16.84 13.08
C GLU A 97 -27.78 -15.77 13.84
N MET A 98 -26.44 -15.84 13.82
CA MET A 98 -25.52 -14.92 14.52
C MET A 98 -24.59 -14.12 13.59
N ARG A 99 -24.87 -14.07 12.28
CA ARG A 99 -24.12 -13.23 11.33
C ARG A 99 -24.47 -11.76 11.51
N THR A 100 -23.48 -10.90 11.76
CA THR A 100 -23.70 -9.45 11.93
C THR A 100 -23.91 -8.75 10.59
N ARG A 101 -23.47 -9.36 9.48
CA ARG A 101 -23.42 -8.76 8.14
C ARG A 101 -22.66 -7.43 8.11
N LEU A 102 -21.68 -7.26 9.00
CA LEU A 102 -20.84 -6.07 9.07
C LEU A 102 -19.45 -6.37 8.52
N ILE A 103 -18.99 -5.51 7.61
CA ILE A 103 -17.60 -5.45 7.14
C ILE A 103 -16.98 -4.15 7.66
N GLY A 104 -15.77 -4.23 8.20
CA GLY A 104 -14.99 -3.02 8.51
C GLY A 104 -14.13 -2.60 7.33
N LEU A 105 -14.13 -1.31 7.00
CA LEU A 105 -13.21 -0.69 6.05
C LEU A 105 -12.29 0.25 6.83
N ILE A 106 -11.00 -0.08 6.87
CA ILE A 106 -9.97 0.73 7.53
C ILE A 106 -9.15 1.41 6.45
N MET A 107 -9.04 2.74 6.50
CA MET A 107 -8.34 3.52 5.49
C MET A 107 -7.70 4.78 6.05
N PRO A 108 -6.66 5.35 5.42
CA PRO A 108 -5.99 6.53 5.95
C PRO A 108 -6.89 7.77 5.95
N SER A 109 -7.67 8.00 4.88
CA SER A 109 -8.52 9.18 4.76
C SER A 109 -9.58 9.02 3.66
N ILE A 110 -10.46 10.02 3.51
CA ILE A 110 -11.54 10.09 2.50
C ILE A 110 -11.62 11.45 1.81
N TYR A 111 -10.47 12.09 1.57
CA TYR A 111 -10.42 13.48 1.09
C TYR A 111 -10.34 13.62 -0.43
N ASP A 112 -10.04 12.55 -1.16
CA ASP A 112 -9.80 12.59 -2.61
C ASP A 112 -10.80 11.73 -3.39
N TYR A 113 -10.88 11.96 -4.70
CA TYR A 113 -11.80 11.20 -5.55
C TYR A 113 -11.39 9.72 -5.71
N PHE A 114 -10.11 9.39 -5.54
CA PHE A 114 -9.63 8.00 -5.54
C PHE A 114 -10.35 7.20 -4.44
N THR A 115 -10.27 7.67 -3.20
CA THR A 115 -10.89 7.01 -2.04
C THR A 115 -12.41 6.99 -2.15
N ILE A 116 -13.04 8.04 -2.68
CA ILE A 116 -14.50 8.07 -2.87
C ILE A 116 -14.95 7.03 -3.91
N ARG A 117 -14.29 6.94 -5.08
CA ARG A 117 -14.60 5.93 -6.11
C ARG A 117 -14.39 4.51 -5.60
N LEU A 118 -13.33 4.31 -4.82
CA LEU A 118 -13.05 3.03 -4.17
C LEU A 118 -14.20 2.60 -3.23
N ILE A 119 -14.67 3.52 -2.38
CA ILE A 119 -15.81 3.28 -1.49
C ILE A 119 -17.09 2.97 -2.28
N GLN A 120 -17.35 3.65 -3.40
CA GLN A 120 -18.51 3.35 -4.25
C GLN A 120 -18.49 1.90 -4.75
N GLY A 121 -17.32 1.40 -5.16
CA GLY A 121 -17.13 0.01 -5.56
C GLY A 121 -17.40 -0.98 -4.43
N ILE A 122 -16.81 -0.71 -3.26
CA ILE A 122 -16.99 -1.53 -2.04
C ILE A 122 -18.47 -1.59 -1.66
N GLN A 123 -19.13 -0.43 -1.55
CA GLN A 123 -20.54 -0.35 -1.18
C GLN A 123 -21.44 -1.08 -2.17
N GLN A 124 -21.14 -1.00 -3.47
CA GLN A 124 -21.89 -1.74 -4.48
C GLN A 124 -21.83 -3.26 -4.22
N ALA A 125 -20.63 -3.83 -4.10
CA ALA A 125 -20.45 -5.27 -3.88
C ALA A 125 -21.06 -5.74 -2.55
N LEU A 126 -20.93 -4.96 -1.48
CA LEU A 126 -21.50 -5.30 -0.18
C LEU A 126 -23.03 -5.26 -0.20
N ASN A 127 -23.64 -4.24 -0.81
CA ASN A 127 -25.10 -4.13 -0.91
C ASN A 127 -25.71 -5.26 -1.75
N GLU A 128 -25.04 -5.69 -2.81
CA GLU A 128 -25.47 -6.85 -3.64
C GLU A 128 -25.53 -8.16 -2.83
N ASN A 129 -24.85 -8.23 -1.67
CA ASN A 129 -24.72 -9.42 -0.83
C ASN A 129 -25.30 -9.23 0.59
N ASP A 130 -26.11 -8.20 0.82
CA ASP A 130 -26.73 -7.88 2.12
C ASP A 130 -25.72 -7.65 3.27
N TYR A 131 -24.58 -7.02 2.95
CA TYR A 131 -23.59 -6.56 3.92
C TYR A 131 -23.60 -5.05 4.09
N ARG A 132 -23.24 -4.58 5.28
CA ARG A 132 -23.03 -3.16 5.59
C ARG A 132 -21.56 -2.88 5.90
N CYS A 133 -21.11 -1.69 5.51
CA CYS A 133 -19.75 -1.24 5.77
C CYS A 133 -19.69 -0.29 6.98
N VAL A 134 -18.73 -0.52 7.88
CA VAL A 134 -18.33 0.44 8.92
C VAL A 134 -16.96 0.98 8.55
N ILE A 135 -16.85 2.30 8.38
CA ILE A 135 -15.59 2.93 7.94
C ILE A 135 -14.85 3.49 9.16
N TYR A 136 -13.56 3.17 9.28
CA TYR A 136 -12.63 3.74 10.24
C TYR A 136 -11.47 4.44 9.52
N LEU A 137 -11.17 5.66 9.95
CA LEU A 137 -10.07 6.45 9.40
C LEU A 137 -8.85 6.34 10.32
N SER A 138 -7.74 5.80 9.81
CA SER A 138 -6.49 5.69 10.57
C SER A 138 -5.68 6.98 10.55
N GLU A 139 -5.98 7.93 9.65
CA GLU A 139 -5.23 9.18 9.48
C GLU A 139 -3.73 8.95 9.23
N GLY A 140 -3.38 7.81 8.62
CA GLY A 140 -1.98 7.42 8.40
C GLY A 140 -1.23 7.00 9.68
N SER A 141 -1.92 6.91 10.83
CA SER A 141 -1.32 6.51 12.11
C SER A 141 -1.43 5.01 12.33
N LEU A 142 -0.27 4.37 12.59
CA LEU A 142 -0.21 2.96 12.94
C LEU A 142 -1.05 2.63 14.19
N ASP A 143 -0.97 3.48 15.22
CA ASP A 143 -1.71 3.26 16.48
C ASP A 143 -3.22 3.31 16.26
N LYS A 144 -3.70 4.26 15.44
CA LYS A 144 -5.12 4.36 15.07
C LYS A 144 -5.56 3.18 14.20
N GLU A 145 -4.71 2.71 13.28
CA GLU A 145 -5.02 1.52 12.48
C GLU A 145 -5.17 0.28 13.37
N LYS A 146 -4.25 0.09 14.31
CA LYS A 146 -4.31 -0.98 15.33
C LYS A 146 -5.58 -0.88 16.17
N GLU A 147 -5.92 0.31 16.66
CA GLU A 147 -7.16 0.55 17.40
C GLU A 147 -8.40 0.24 16.55
N ALA A 148 -8.41 0.64 15.28
CA ALA A 148 -9.50 0.39 14.34
C ALA A 148 -9.72 -1.11 14.12
N ILE A 149 -8.64 -1.89 13.90
CA ILE A 149 -8.71 -3.35 13.78
C ILE A 149 -9.34 -3.96 15.04
N GLN A 150 -8.82 -3.61 16.21
CA GLN A 150 -9.32 -4.15 17.48
C GLN A 150 -10.78 -3.77 17.73
N THR A 151 -11.18 -2.55 17.37
CA THR A 151 -12.54 -2.04 17.55
C THR A 151 -13.51 -2.75 16.61
N CYS A 152 -13.16 -2.92 15.34
CA CYS A 152 -13.98 -3.66 14.38
C CYS A 152 -14.21 -5.11 14.83
N ILE A 153 -13.15 -5.79 15.30
CA ILE A 153 -13.26 -7.16 15.83
C ILE A 153 -14.21 -7.19 17.04
N LYS A 154 -14.12 -6.21 17.96
CA LYS A 154 -15.04 -6.12 19.13
C LYS A 154 -16.49 -5.86 18.74
N ILE A 155 -16.72 -5.10 17.67
CA ILE A 155 -18.07 -4.83 17.11
C ILE A 155 -18.63 -6.07 16.41
N GLY A 156 -17.80 -7.09 16.14
CA GLY A 156 -18.21 -8.34 15.51
C GLY A 156 -18.31 -8.24 14.00
N VAL A 157 -17.45 -7.45 13.35
CA VAL A 157 -17.35 -7.50 11.88
C VAL A 157 -16.93 -8.91 11.43
N GLU A 158 -17.50 -9.38 10.32
CA GLU A 158 -17.21 -10.70 9.74
C GLU A 158 -15.92 -10.70 8.92
N GLY A 159 -15.43 -9.53 8.53
CA GLY A 159 -14.16 -9.38 7.85
C GLY A 159 -13.74 -7.92 7.70
N LEU A 160 -12.50 -7.72 7.25
CA LEU A 160 -11.89 -6.41 7.11
C LEU A 160 -11.37 -6.14 5.69
N LEU A 161 -11.72 -4.98 5.15
CA LEU A 161 -11.01 -4.35 4.05
C LEU A 161 -10.03 -3.35 4.66
N ILE A 162 -8.74 -3.46 4.33
CA ILE A 162 -7.69 -2.64 4.95
C ILE A 162 -6.90 -1.96 3.84
N PHE A 163 -6.88 -0.63 3.86
CA PHE A 163 -5.94 0.18 3.11
C PHE A 163 -4.80 0.56 4.08
N PRO A 164 -3.70 -0.22 4.11
CA PRO A 164 -2.74 -0.15 5.20
C PRO A 164 -1.92 1.15 5.20
N VAL A 165 -1.48 1.53 6.40
CA VAL A 165 -0.48 2.61 6.60
C VAL A 165 0.88 2.26 5.96
N ASP A 166 1.76 3.26 5.89
CA ASP A 166 3.04 3.20 5.18
C ASP A 166 4.06 2.20 5.80
N GLU A 167 5.03 1.79 4.97
CA GLU A 167 5.84 0.58 5.13
C GLU A 167 6.77 0.55 6.36
N GLU A 168 7.25 1.67 6.89
CA GLU A 168 8.27 1.62 7.97
C GLU A 168 7.77 0.98 9.28
N LEU A 169 6.45 1.05 9.49
CA LEU A 169 5.75 0.67 10.70
C LEU A 169 4.58 -0.25 10.33
N PHE A 170 4.88 -1.51 10.03
CA PHE A 170 3.85 -2.51 9.77
C PHE A 170 3.00 -2.80 11.00
N ASN A 171 1.71 -3.03 10.78
CA ASN A 171 0.79 -3.38 11.85
C ASN A 171 0.82 -4.88 12.16
N GLU A 172 1.37 -5.23 13.31
CA GLU A 172 1.49 -6.61 13.78
C GLU A 172 0.12 -7.28 13.96
N GLU A 173 -0.94 -6.50 14.12
CA GLU A 173 -2.31 -6.96 14.17
C GLU A 173 -2.76 -7.57 12.85
N ILE A 174 -2.31 -7.06 11.69
CA ILE A 174 -2.60 -7.66 10.38
C ILE A 174 -1.99 -9.07 10.28
N LEU A 175 -0.75 -9.23 10.73
CA LEU A 175 -0.11 -10.55 10.81
C LEU A 175 -0.83 -11.46 11.80
N SER A 176 -1.23 -10.92 12.95
CA SER A 176 -1.97 -11.68 13.97
C SER A 176 -3.31 -12.19 13.43
N MET A 177 -4.03 -11.38 12.65
CA MET A 177 -5.27 -11.77 11.98
C MET A 177 -5.03 -12.87 10.95
N LYS A 178 -3.98 -12.74 10.13
CA LYS A 178 -3.57 -13.78 9.17
C LYS A 178 -3.35 -15.12 9.87
N PHE A 179 -2.54 -15.14 10.92
CA PHE A 179 -2.24 -16.37 11.65
C PHE A 179 -3.43 -16.93 12.44
N ALA A 180 -4.41 -16.09 12.76
CA ALA A 180 -5.66 -16.51 13.41
C ALA A 180 -6.73 -16.96 12.41
N GLY A 181 -6.50 -16.81 11.10
CA GLY A 181 -7.47 -17.13 10.05
C GLY A 181 -8.66 -16.18 10.01
N PHE A 182 -8.51 -14.94 10.49
CA PHE A 182 -9.56 -13.94 10.39
C PHE A 182 -9.66 -13.39 8.95
N PRO A 183 -10.86 -13.29 8.34
CA PRO A 183 -11.00 -12.81 6.96
C PRO A 183 -10.59 -11.34 6.78
N PHE A 184 -9.62 -11.07 5.90
CA PHE A 184 -9.31 -9.72 5.47
C PHE A 184 -8.74 -9.66 4.03
N VAL A 185 -8.87 -8.50 3.40
CA VAL A 185 -8.27 -8.18 2.10
C VAL A 185 -7.60 -6.81 2.18
N LEU A 186 -6.38 -6.69 1.66
CA LEU A 186 -5.66 -5.42 1.56
C LEU A 186 -6.01 -4.69 0.25
N ILE A 187 -6.09 -3.36 0.29
CA ILE A 187 -6.45 -2.51 -0.85
C ILE A 187 -5.40 -1.43 -1.07
N ASP A 188 -5.07 -1.18 -2.35
CA ASP A 188 -4.11 -0.19 -2.87
C ASP A 188 -2.66 -0.48 -2.46
N ARG A 189 -2.43 -0.74 -1.18
CA ARG A 189 -1.14 -1.14 -0.62
C ARG A 189 -1.21 -2.56 -0.09
N TYR A 190 -0.06 -3.23 -0.14
CA TYR A 190 0.12 -4.58 0.37
C TYR A 190 1.41 -4.68 1.16
N LEU A 191 1.60 -5.82 1.85
CA LEU A 191 2.76 -6.09 2.69
C LEU A 191 3.77 -6.97 1.92
N PRO A 192 4.89 -6.44 1.41
CA PRO A 192 5.88 -7.24 0.68
C PRO A 192 6.38 -8.40 1.54
N GLY A 193 6.53 -9.58 0.95
CA GLY A 193 6.97 -10.77 1.69
C GLY A 193 5.93 -11.39 2.65
N VAL A 194 4.71 -10.83 2.71
CA VAL A 194 3.58 -11.42 3.44
C VAL A 194 2.52 -11.86 2.44
N GLU A 195 2.26 -13.16 2.41
CA GLU A 195 1.19 -13.67 1.56
C GLU A 195 -0.17 -13.34 2.17
N THR A 196 -0.92 -12.47 1.50
CA THR A 196 -2.23 -11.97 1.89
C THR A 196 -3.08 -11.78 0.64
N HIS A 197 -4.40 -11.75 0.80
CA HIS A 197 -5.29 -11.31 -0.28
C HIS A 197 -5.13 -9.80 -0.47
N TYR A 198 -4.85 -9.35 -1.69
CA TYR A 198 -4.80 -7.92 -1.98
C TYR A 198 -5.23 -7.59 -3.40
N ILE A 199 -5.67 -6.35 -3.57
CA ILE A 199 -5.88 -5.70 -4.86
C ILE A 199 -5.23 -4.32 -4.87
N ALA A 200 -4.41 -4.06 -5.88
CA ALA A 200 -3.72 -2.80 -6.11
C ALA A 200 -3.69 -2.49 -7.62
N SER A 201 -3.37 -1.27 -8.01
CA SER A 201 -3.08 -0.95 -9.42
C SER A 201 -1.61 -1.18 -9.74
N ASP A 202 -1.27 -1.52 -10.98
CA ASP A 202 0.11 -1.59 -11.42
C ASP A 202 0.74 -0.19 -11.56
N GLY A 203 1.37 0.29 -10.48
CA GLY A 203 2.03 1.59 -10.43
C GLY A 203 3.21 1.72 -11.40
N ARG A 204 3.91 0.61 -11.68
CA ARG A 204 5.06 0.59 -12.60
C ARG A 204 4.59 0.86 -14.02
N LEU A 205 3.58 0.12 -14.46
CA LEU A 205 3.01 0.26 -15.79
C LEU A 205 2.38 1.65 -15.98
N GLY A 206 1.60 2.11 -15.00
CA GLY A 206 0.95 3.42 -15.08
C GLY A 206 1.92 4.58 -15.26
N VAL A 207 3.03 4.59 -14.51
CA VAL A 207 4.05 5.63 -14.69
C VAL A 207 4.86 5.45 -15.96
N ASN A 208 5.15 4.21 -16.38
CA ASN A 208 5.82 3.96 -17.66
C ASN A 208 5.02 4.54 -18.84
N MET A 209 3.70 4.32 -18.87
CA MET A 209 2.79 4.92 -19.85
C MET A 209 2.83 6.45 -19.83
N ALA A 210 2.80 7.06 -18.63
CA ALA A 210 2.87 8.51 -18.47
C ALA A 210 4.18 9.11 -19.01
N VAL A 211 5.33 8.49 -18.71
CA VAL A 211 6.64 8.91 -19.25
C VAL A 211 6.67 8.78 -20.77
N ASN A 212 6.20 7.65 -21.32
CA ASN A 212 6.19 7.41 -22.76
C ASN A 212 5.37 8.47 -23.50
N TYR A 213 4.18 8.78 -23.00
CA TYR A 213 3.33 9.81 -23.58
C TYR A 213 3.97 11.20 -23.53
N LEU A 214 4.54 11.62 -22.39
CA LEU A 214 5.25 12.89 -22.30
C LEU A 214 6.48 12.95 -23.22
N TRP A 215 7.17 11.82 -23.39
CA TRP A 215 8.30 11.70 -24.29
C TRP A 215 7.91 11.92 -25.76
N GLU A 216 6.77 11.34 -26.17
CA GLU A 216 6.17 11.53 -27.50
C GLU A 216 5.74 12.97 -27.75
N LEU A 217 5.31 13.68 -26.70
CA LEU A 217 5.04 15.12 -26.73
C LEU A 217 6.31 15.98 -26.80
N GLY A 218 7.51 15.38 -26.72
CA GLY A 218 8.80 16.08 -26.83
C GLY A 218 9.39 16.54 -25.49
N HIS A 219 8.83 16.12 -24.36
CA HIS A 219 9.44 16.41 -23.06
C HIS A 219 10.65 15.50 -22.79
N ARG A 220 11.70 16.05 -22.18
CA ARG A 220 12.94 15.31 -21.80
C ARG A 220 13.28 15.56 -20.34
N GLU A 221 13.15 16.80 -19.89
CA GLU A 221 13.16 17.16 -18.48
C GLU A 221 11.78 16.87 -17.88
N ILE A 222 11.57 15.63 -17.42
CA ILE A 222 10.32 15.14 -16.83
C ILE A 222 10.56 14.87 -15.34
N ALA A 223 9.85 15.56 -14.46
CA ALA A 223 9.91 15.32 -13.01
C ALA A 223 8.87 14.29 -12.57
N ILE A 224 9.23 13.47 -11.59
CA ILE A 224 8.32 12.62 -10.81
C ILE A 224 8.25 13.17 -9.39
N CYS A 225 7.04 13.41 -8.90
CA CYS A 225 6.80 14.14 -7.65
C CYS A 225 5.99 13.33 -6.65
N SER A 226 6.49 13.19 -5.41
CA SER A 226 5.81 12.54 -4.28
C SER A 226 5.81 13.43 -3.06
N ASP A 227 4.62 13.68 -2.49
CA ASP A 227 4.45 14.41 -1.23
C ASP A 227 4.38 13.48 0.00
N SER A 228 4.78 12.22 -0.16
CA SER A 228 4.95 11.33 0.99
C SER A 228 6.36 11.46 1.57
N PRO A 229 6.49 11.65 2.90
CA PRO A 229 7.78 11.63 3.59
C PRO A 229 8.39 10.21 3.62
N ILE A 230 7.59 9.17 3.40
CA ILE A 230 7.98 7.76 3.49
C ILE A 230 7.83 7.11 2.12
N GLN A 231 8.77 6.24 1.74
CA GLN A 231 8.62 5.41 0.55
C GLN A 231 7.64 4.25 0.85
N THR A 232 6.40 4.39 0.38
CA THR A 232 5.46 3.27 0.33
C THR A 232 5.81 2.33 -0.82
N VAL A 233 5.30 1.10 -0.76
CA VAL A 233 5.39 0.14 -1.87
C VAL A 233 4.88 0.76 -3.16
N THR A 234 3.71 1.41 -3.13
CA THR A 234 3.12 2.04 -4.33
C THR A 234 3.95 3.21 -4.86
N VAL A 235 4.55 4.02 -3.98
CA VAL A 235 5.48 5.09 -4.37
C VAL A 235 6.74 4.51 -5.02
N GLN A 236 7.33 3.47 -4.42
CA GLN A 236 8.52 2.83 -4.97
C GLN A 236 8.24 2.21 -6.34
N GLU A 237 7.11 1.53 -6.51
CA GLU A 237 6.71 0.95 -7.79
C GLU A 237 6.53 2.02 -8.88
N ARG A 238 5.92 3.15 -8.53
CA ARG A 238 5.76 4.29 -9.44
C ARG A 238 7.14 4.88 -9.84
N ILE A 239 8.07 5.02 -8.90
CA ILE A 239 9.45 5.46 -9.18
C ILE A 239 10.19 4.45 -10.06
N ASP A 240 10.05 3.14 -9.79
CA ASP A 240 10.63 2.08 -10.63
C ASP A 240 10.11 2.18 -12.08
N GLY A 241 8.81 2.40 -12.25
CA GLY A 241 8.18 2.60 -13.56
C GLY A 241 8.78 3.77 -14.34
N TYR A 242 9.01 4.90 -13.65
CA TYR A 242 9.69 6.07 -14.20
C TYR A 242 11.14 5.73 -14.63
N MET A 243 11.92 5.11 -13.74
CA MET A 243 13.31 4.76 -14.04
C MET A 243 13.41 3.79 -15.23
N ASN A 244 12.52 2.79 -15.29
CA ASN A 244 12.46 1.82 -16.38
C ASN A 244 12.13 2.48 -17.71
N ALA A 245 11.17 3.40 -17.74
CA ALA A 245 10.80 4.12 -18.97
C ALA A 245 11.99 4.93 -19.54
N PHE A 246 12.76 5.61 -18.69
CA PHE A 246 13.99 6.32 -19.12
C PHE A 246 15.06 5.36 -19.64
N LYS A 247 15.26 4.23 -18.94
CA LYS A 247 16.19 3.18 -19.36
C LYS A 247 15.84 2.63 -20.74
N GLU A 248 14.56 2.39 -21.01
CA GLU A 248 14.06 1.91 -22.32
C GLU A 248 14.31 2.93 -23.45
N LYS A 249 14.32 4.23 -23.14
CA LYS A 249 14.69 5.28 -24.11
C LYS A 249 16.21 5.47 -24.26
N GLY A 250 17.02 4.74 -23.49
CA GLY A 250 18.47 4.95 -23.44
C GLY A 250 18.87 6.32 -22.89
N SER A 251 18.02 6.96 -22.09
CA SER A 251 18.26 8.28 -21.52
C SER A 251 18.81 8.19 -20.10
N LEU A 252 19.72 9.10 -19.76
CA LEU A 252 20.16 9.27 -18.38
C LEU A 252 19.03 9.83 -17.52
N ILE A 253 18.94 9.36 -16.28
CA ILE A 253 18.02 9.89 -15.28
C ILE A 253 18.74 11.03 -14.56
N ASN A 254 18.14 12.20 -14.53
CA ASN A 254 18.60 13.31 -13.69
C ASN A 254 18.00 13.14 -12.28
N PRO A 255 18.82 12.89 -11.23
CA PRO A 255 18.30 12.72 -9.87
C PRO A 255 17.52 13.95 -9.35
N ALA A 256 17.81 15.14 -9.86
CA ALA A 256 17.06 16.36 -9.51
C ALA A 256 15.61 16.37 -10.01
N HIS A 257 15.22 15.41 -10.85
CA HIS A 257 13.84 15.21 -11.31
C HIS A 257 13.06 14.21 -10.47
N ILE A 258 13.70 13.53 -9.53
CA ILE A 258 13.02 12.69 -8.54
C ILE A 258 12.78 13.56 -7.31
N VAL A 259 11.64 14.25 -7.29
CA VAL A 259 11.30 15.22 -6.24
C VAL A 259 10.40 14.52 -5.22
N THR A 260 10.97 14.07 -4.11
CA THR A 260 10.26 13.32 -3.05
C THR A 260 10.58 13.85 -1.66
N GLY A 261 9.87 13.38 -0.64
CA GLY A 261 10.20 13.65 0.76
C GLY A 261 9.87 15.07 1.22
N PHE A 262 8.82 15.66 0.64
CA PHE A 262 8.28 16.96 1.06
C PHE A 262 6.81 16.81 1.41
N GLU A 263 6.27 17.73 2.21
CA GLU A 263 4.83 17.82 2.46
C GLU A 263 4.32 19.17 1.97
N ILE A 264 3.19 19.15 1.27
CA ILE A 264 2.51 20.38 0.86
C ILE A 264 1.25 20.54 1.70
N GLY A 265 1.32 21.45 2.67
CA GLY A 265 0.18 21.92 3.46
C GLY A 265 -0.62 22.99 2.72
N SER A 266 -0.90 24.12 3.39
CA SER A 266 -1.59 25.26 2.77
C SER A 266 -0.75 25.91 1.67
N LEU A 267 -1.40 26.32 0.58
CA LEU A 267 -0.79 27.02 -0.55
C LEU A 267 -0.88 28.55 -0.46
N GLU A 268 -1.30 29.09 0.70
CA GLU A 268 -1.32 30.54 0.94
C GLU A 268 0.08 31.18 0.83
N GLN A 269 1.13 30.41 1.08
CA GLN A 269 2.54 30.84 1.01
C GLN A 269 3.38 29.89 0.15
N ALA A 270 2.83 29.42 -0.97
CA ALA A 270 3.50 28.45 -1.82
C ALA A 270 4.91 28.88 -2.26
N GLU A 271 5.16 30.18 -2.40
CA GLU A 271 6.47 30.75 -2.76
C GLU A 271 7.62 30.36 -1.80
N THR A 272 7.28 30.00 -0.57
CA THR A 272 8.23 29.55 0.45
C THR A 272 8.58 28.07 0.31
N HIS A 273 7.74 27.29 -0.38
CA HIS A 273 7.94 25.86 -0.58
C HIS A 273 9.02 25.62 -1.66
N PRO A 274 9.99 24.71 -1.45
CA PRO A 274 11.07 24.45 -2.42
C PRO A 274 10.58 24.12 -3.84
N LEU A 275 9.44 23.41 -3.93
CA LEU A 275 8.81 23.06 -5.20
C LEU A 275 8.36 24.28 -6.02
N TYR A 276 8.03 25.40 -5.38
CA TYR A 276 7.67 26.62 -6.10
C TYR A 276 8.83 27.14 -6.94
N ARG A 277 10.03 27.26 -6.35
CA ARG A 277 11.22 27.70 -7.10
C ARG A 277 11.62 26.71 -8.18
N TYR A 278 11.45 25.41 -7.91
CA TYR A 278 11.67 24.36 -8.89
C TYR A 278 10.78 24.53 -10.13
N ILE A 279 9.47 24.74 -9.91
CA ILE A 279 8.48 24.95 -10.96
C ILE A 279 8.68 26.30 -11.66
N GLN A 280 8.83 27.37 -10.89
CA GLN A 280 9.02 28.73 -11.41
C GLN A 280 10.22 28.83 -12.35
N ASN A 281 11.34 28.20 -12.00
CA ASN A 281 12.55 28.17 -12.82
C ASN A 281 12.49 27.15 -13.96
N ARG A 282 11.35 26.46 -14.14
CA ARG A 282 11.14 25.40 -15.14
C ARG A 282 12.27 24.37 -15.16
N MET A 283 12.69 23.94 -13.96
CA MET A 283 13.72 22.90 -13.82
C MET A 283 13.29 21.60 -14.53
N ALA A 284 11.98 21.35 -14.63
CA ALA A 284 11.39 20.37 -15.53
C ALA A 284 10.33 21.02 -16.42
N THR A 285 10.04 20.39 -17.55
CA THR A 285 9.00 20.82 -18.52
C THR A 285 7.72 20.00 -18.41
N ALA A 286 7.78 18.86 -17.73
CA ALA A 286 6.62 18.05 -17.42
C ALA A 286 6.73 17.42 -16.04
N TYR A 287 5.60 17.19 -15.39
CA TYR A 287 5.50 16.69 -14.02
C TYR A 287 4.54 15.51 -13.97
N ILE A 288 5.00 14.40 -13.40
CA ILE A 288 4.19 13.23 -13.05
C ILE A 288 4.00 13.25 -11.54
N THR A 289 2.77 13.45 -11.06
CA THR A 289 2.47 13.42 -9.62
C THR A 289 2.03 12.04 -9.19
N LEU A 290 2.49 11.59 -8.02
CA LEU A 290 2.17 10.24 -7.53
C LEU A 290 0.80 10.14 -6.86
N ASN A 291 -0.01 11.19 -6.84
CA ASN A 291 -1.42 11.14 -6.45
C ASN A 291 -2.17 12.38 -6.99
N GLY A 292 -3.50 12.29 -6.96
CA GLY A 292 -4.43 13.32 -7.41
C GLY A 292 -4.26 14.66 -6.71
N SER A 293 -4.18 14.62 -5.38
CA SER A 293 -4.10 15.82 -4.56
C SER A 293 -2.84 16.65 -4.89
N LEU A 294 -1.72 15.97 -5.11
CA LEU A 294 -0.46 16.59 -5.52
C LEU A 294 -0.54 17.18 -6.93
N GLY A 295 -1.25 16.52 -7.85
CA GLY A 295 -1.52 17.05 -9.20
C GLY A 295 -2.15 18.44 -9.16
N VAL A 296 -3.19 18.60 -8.33
CA VAL A 296 -3.88 19.88 -8.13
C VAL A 296 -2.97 20.92 -7.48
N LYS A 297 -2.19 20.51 -6.47
CA LYS A 297 -1.26 21.42 -5.78
C LYS A 297 -0.17 21.93 -6.72
N ILE A 298 0.43 21.07 -7.56
CA ILE A 298 1.42 21.48 -8.57
C ILE A 298 0.80 22.41 -9.61
N TYR A 299 -0.43 22.11 -10.08
CA TYR A 299 -1.15 22.98 -10.99
C TYR A 299 -1.37 24.39 -10.38
N GLN A 300 -1.75 24.47 -9.10
CA GLN A 300 -1.92 25.74 -8.40
C GLN A 300 -0.60 26.49 -8.23
N ILE A 301 0.48 25.79 -7.86
CA ILE A 301 1.83 26.37 -7.76
C ILE A 301 2.28 26.95 -9.10
N ALA A 302 2.10 26.21 -10.19
CA ALA A 302 2.46 26.67 -11.53
C ALA A 302 1.71 27.97 -11.89
N ARG A 303 0.41 28.03 -11.63
CA ARG A 303 -0.39 29.23 -11.85
C ARG A 303 0.07 30.42 -11.01
N GLN A 304 0.40 30.21 -9.74
CA GLN A 304 0.93 31.26 -8.86
C GLN A 304 2.31 31.75 -9.33
N ALA A 305 3.12 30.86 -9.90
CA ALA A 305 4.40 31.20 -10.54
C ALA A 305 4.24 31.89 -11.91
N GLY A 306 3.01 32.16 -12.36
CA GLY A 306 2.72 32.81 -13.65
C GLY A 306 2.85 31.89 -14.86
N LEU A 307 2.92 30.58 -14.65
CA LEU A 307 3.00 29.58 -15.72
C LEU A 307 1.60 29.09 -16.11
N LYS A 308 1.45 28.76 -17.40
CA LYS A 308 0.24 28.14 -17.94
C LYS A 308 0.43 26.64 -18.12
N VAL A 309 -0.63 25.90 -17.87
CA VAL A 309 -0.69 24.44 -18.09
C VAL A 309 -1.79 24.23 -19.14
N PRO A 310 -1.50 23.62 -20.30
CA PRO A 310 -0.26 22.91 -20.64
C PRO A 310 0.83 23.72 -21.37
N GLU A 311 0.63 25.01 -21.64
CA GLU A 311 1.46 25.75 -22.60
C GLU A 311 2.92 25.95 -22.16
N ASP A 312 3.16 26.14 -20.86
CA ASP A 312 4.50 26.32 -20.32
C ASP A 312 5.06 25.03 -19.70
N ILE A 313 4.21 24.22 -19.08
CA ILE A 313 4.55 22.92 -18.49
C ILE A 313 3.39 21.94 -18.66
N SER A 314 3.70 20.64 -18.73
CA SER A 314 2.72 19.56 -18.73
C SER A 314 2.59 18.90 -17.36
N ILE A 315 1.39 18.45 -16.97
CA ILE A 315 1.14 17.73 -15.72
C ILE A 315 0.33 16.47 -16.02
N ILE A 316 0.82 15.34 -15.52
CA ILE A 316 0.08 14.08 -15.44
C ILE A 316 -0.10 13.71 -13.98
N SER A 317 -1.32 13.40 -13.58
CA SER A 317 -1.62 12.93 -12.24
C SER A 317 -1.77 11.42 -12.17
N PHE A 318 -1.30 10.79 -11.10
CA PHE A 318 -1.81 9.47 -10.72
C PHE A 318 -3.20 9.68 -10.09
N ASP A 319 -4.23 9.06 -10.65
CA ASP A 319 -5.66 9.31 -10.39
C ASP A 319 -6.21 10.62 -10.92
N ASP A 320 -7.50 10.61 -11.27
CA ASP A 320 -8.27 11.79 -11.63
C ASP A 320 -8.59 12.63 -10.39
N PRO A 321 -8.03 13.85 -10.26
CA PRO A 321 -8.32 14.71 -9.13
C PRO A 321 -9.47 15.69 -9.36
N THR A 322 -10.15 15.64 -10.51
CA THR A 322 -11.08 16.71 -10.94
C THR A 322 -12.52 16.29 -11.04
N SER A 323 -12.81 15.01 -11.22
CA SER A 323 -14.18 14.53 -11.38
C SER A 323 -14.39 13.20 -10.69
N ILE A 324 -15.59 12.98 -10.16
CA ILE A 324 -16.09 11.65 -9.80
C ILE A 324 -16.84 10.99 -10.97
N ILE A 325 -17.29 11.79 -11.93
CA ILE A 325 -18.04 11.35 -13.11
C ILE A 325 -17.03 10.97 -14.20
N GLU A 326 -17.11 9.71 -14.63
CA GLU A 326 -16.27 9.16 -15.69
C GLU A 326 -16.43 9.95 -17.00
N GLY A 327 -15.31 10.28 -17.63
CA GLY A 327 -15.27 11.02 -18.90
C GLY A 327 -15.34 12.55 -18.77
N TYR A 328 -15.41 13.10 -17.56
CA TYR A 328 -15.43 14.56 -17.32
C TYR A 328 -14.16 15.10 -16.63
N SER A 329 -13.06 14.34 -16.68
CA SER A 329 -11.78 14.78 -16.13
C SER A 329 -11.13 15.86 -17.00
N THR A 330 -10.59 16.91 -16.38
CA THR A 330 -9.77 17.90 -17.08
C THR A 330 -8.27 17.59 -17.02
N PHE A 331 -7.84 16.72 -16.10
CA PHE A 331 -6.43 16.33 -16.00
C PHE A 331 -6.13 15.16 -16.93
N THR A 332 -4.99 15.22 -17.60
CA THR A 332 -4.35 14.00 -18.07
C THR A 332 -3.92 13.20 -16.85
N HIS A 333 -4.37 11.96 -16.74
CA HIS A 333 -4.14 11.15 -15.54
C HIS A 333 -4.04 9.66 -15.83
N VAL A 334 -3.43 8.94 -14.89
CA VAL A 334 -3.42 7.49 -14.85
C VAL A 334 -4.66 7.02 -14.10
N LYS A 335 -5.58 6.37 -14.80
CA LYS A 335 -6.81 5.77 -14.25
C LYS A 335 -6.49 4.40 -13.68
N GLN A 336 -6.77 4.22 -12.39
CA GLN A 336 -6.52 2.97 -11.66
C GLN A 336 -7.71 1.99 -11.66
N PHE A 337 -8.87 2.42 -12.20
CA PHE A 337 -10.14 1.68 -12.08
C PHE A 337 -10.57 1.46 -10.64
N GLU A 338 -10.54 2.52 -9.84
CA GLU A 338 -10.75 2.54 -8.39
C GLU A 338 -12.09 1.90 -7.97
N ARG A 339 -13.16 2.15 -8.73
CA ARG A 339 -14.47 1.54 -8.47
C ARG A 339 -14.45 0.02 -8.69
N ASP A 340 -13.77 -0.46 -9.73
CA ASP A 340 -13.58 -1.90 -9.96
C ASP A 340 -12.72 -2.52 -8.87
N MET A 341 -11.63 -1.86 -8.50
CA MET A 341 -10.77 -2.28 -7.39
C MET A 341 -11.57 -2.46 -6.10
N GLY A 342 -12.40 -1.49 -5.74
CA GLY A 342 -13.24 -1.54 -4.54
C GLY A 342 -14.27 -2.67 -4.60
N TYR A 343 -14.92 -2.84 -5.75
CA TYR A 343 -15.89 -3.92 -5.98
C TYR A 343 -15.24 -5.30 -5.80
N ARG A 344 -14.11 -5.53 -6.47
CA ARG A 344 -13.37 -6.79 -6.43
C ARG A 344 -12.76 -7.08 -5.06
N ALA A 345 -12.31 -6.05 -4.33
CA ALA A 345 -11.82 -6.20 -2.97
C ALA A 345 -12.91 -6.75 -2.04
N ALA A 346 -14.07 -6.10 -2.05
CA ALA A 346 -15.22 -6.48 -1.24
C ALA A 346 -15.76 -7.86 -1.64
N TYR A 347 -15.92 -8.12 -2.94
CA TYR A 347 -16.34 -9.43 -3.43
C TYR A 347 -15.37 -10.53 -2.97
N LYS A 348 -14.06 -10.29 -3.07
CA LYS A 348 -13.06 -11.25 -2.61
C LYS A 348 -13.13 -11.49 -1.11
N LEU A 349 -13.36 -10.45 -0.31
CA LEU A 349 -13.53 -10.62 1.13
C LEU A 349 -14.74 -11.51 1.43
N LEU A 350 -15.86 -11.32 0.74
CA LEU A 350 -17.06 -12.15 0.90
C LEU A 350 -16.80 -13.61 0.51
N GLU A 351 -16.03 -13.86 -0.56
CA GLU A 351 -15.59 -15.22 -0.88
C GLU A 351 -14.78 -15.83 0.27
N VAL A 352 -13.82 -15.09 0.83
CA VAL A 352 -12.98 -15.56 1.96
C VAL A 352 -13.82 -15.85 3.20
N ILE A 353 -14.86 -15.05 3.47
CA ILE A 353 -15.77 -15.26 4.60
C ILE A 353 -16.64 -16.52 4.39
N ASN A 354 -17.13 -16.75 3.16
CA ASN A 354 -18.08 -17.82 2.86
C ASN A 354 -17.41 -19.15 2.47
N SER A 355 -16.09 -19.14 2.23
CA SER A 355 -15.35 -20.36 1.94
C SER A 355 -14.95 -21.05 3.24
N ASP A 356 -15.33 -22.32 3.41
CA ASP A 356 -14.75 -23.21 4.43
C ASP A 356 -13.27 -23.56 4.12
N ASP A 357 -12.80 -23.22 2.91
CA ASP A 357 -11.48 -23.55 2.40
C ASP A 357 -10.40 -22.58 2.88
N GLY A 358 -9.93 -22.84 4.10
CA GLY A 358 -8.59 -22.45 4.54
C GLY A 358 -7.45 -23.24 3.88
N GLN A 359 -7.62 -23.89 2.71
CA GLN A 359 -6.69 -24.95 2.28
C GLN A 359 -6.17 -24.98 0.84
N ASP A 360 -6.53 -24.07 -0.08
CA ASP A 360 -5.89 -24.08 -1.41
C ASP A 360 -4.58 -23.28 -1.50
N GLY A 361 -4.13 -22.69 -0.38
CA GLY A 361 -2.79 -22.09 -0.22
C GLY A 361 -2.47 -20.90 -1.13
N LYS A 362 -3.35 -20.53 -2.07
CA LYS A 362 -3.12 -19.46 -3.05
C LYS A 362 -3.88 -18.20 -2.65
N TYR A 363 -3.12 -17.24 -2.14
CA TYR A 363 -3.62 -15.89 -1.92
C TYR A 363 -3.94 -15.21 -3.25
N PHE A 364 -5.09 -14.55 -3.30
CA PHE A 364 -5.50 -13.68 -4.39
C PHE A 364 -4.65 -12.42 -4.40
N LYS A 365 -3.80 -12.28 -5.41
CA LYS A 365 -2.91 -11.13 -5.63
C LYS A 365 -3.27 -10.51 -6.96
N THR A 366 -3.99 -9.40 -6.93
CA THR A 366 -4.42 -8.72 -8.16
C THR A 366 -3.69 -7.40 -8.31
N LEU A 367 -3.06 -7.23 -9.47
CA LEU A 367 -2.65 -5.94 -9.99
C LEU A 367 -3.60 -5.56 -11.13
N VAL A 368 -4.32 -4.46 -10.96
CA VAL A 368 -5.20 -3.90 -11.98
C VAL A 368 -4.34 -3.11 -12.97
N GLU A 369 -4.52 -3.41 -14.25
CA GLU A 369 -3.83 -2.71 -15.32
C GLU A 369 -4.40 -1.28 -15.45
N PRO A 370 -3.59 -0.22 -15.25
CA PRO A 370 -4.09 1.14 -15.38
C PRO A 370 -4.21 1.58 -16.85
N GLU A 371 -4.94 2.66 -17.05
CA GLU A 371 -5.08 3.32 -18.36
C GLU A 371 -4.61 4.78 -18.26
N LEU A 372 -3.94 5.28 -19.31
CA LEU A 372 -3.64 6.71 -19.40
C LEU A 372 -4.80 7.43 -20.10
N VAL A 373 -5.50 8.29 -19.36
CA VAL A 373 -6.59 9.12 -19.88
C VAL A 373 -6.03 10.50 -20.22
N ILE A 374 -6.21 10.92 -21.48
CA ILE A 374 -5.73 12.23 -21.94
C ILE A 374 -6.76 13.31 -21.62
N GLY A 375 -6.32 14.33 -20.90
CA GLY A 375 -7.10 15.53 -20.58
C GLY A 375 -6.45 16.78 -21.16
N GLU A 376 -6.63 17.91 -20.47
CA GLU A 376 -6.21 19.23 -20.92
C GLU A 376 -4.85 19.66 -20.34
N THR A 377 -4.30 18.93 -19.35
CA THR A 377 -3.10 19.35 -18.61
C THR A 377 -1.77 18.95 -19.28
N THR A 378 -1.79 18.41 -20.50
CA THR A 378 -0.58 18.03 -21.25
C THR A 378 -0.60 18.58 -22.67
N GLY A 379 0.56 19.02 -23.16
CA GLY A 379 0.73 19.59 -24.49
C GLY A 379 2.13 19.31 -25.06
N LYS A 380 2.31 19.59 -26.36
CA LYS A 380 3.63 19.43 -27.00
C LYS A 380 4.64 20.40 -26.41
N ASN A 381 5.87 19.94 -26.19
CA ASN A 381 6.96 20.79 -25.76
C ASN A 381 7.46 21.66 -26.94
N VAL A 382 6.99 22.90 -27.02
CA VAL A 382 7.34 23.85 -28.10
C VAL A 382 8.83 24.25 -28.03
N LEU A 383 9.46 24.14 -26.86
CA LEU A 383 10.88 24.46 -26.65
C LEU A 383 11.83 23.36 -27.15
N ALA A 384 11.34 22.16 -27.47
CA ALA A 384 12.16 21.07 -28.00
C ALA A 384 12.37 21.13 -29.53
N THR A 385 11.66 22.05 -30.22
CA THR A 385 11.71 22.24 -31.68
C THR A 385 12.58 23.40 -32.15
N SER A 386 13.30 24.05 -31.23
CA SER A 386 14.29 25.11 -31.47
C SER A 386 15.65 24.65 -31.01
#